data_AF-A0A8T3PVR5-F1
#
_entry.id   AF-A0A8T3PVR5-F1
#
_cell.length_a   1.000
_cell.length_b   1.000
_cell.length_c   1.000
_cell.angle_alpha   90.00
_cell.angle_beta   90.00
_cell.angle_gamma   90.00
#
_symmetry.space_group_name_H-M   'P 1'
#
loop_
_entity.id
_entity.type
_entity.pdbx_description
1 polymer ?
#
loop_
_entity_poly.entity_id
_entity_poly.type
_entity_poly.pdbx_seq_one_letter_code
_entity_poly.pdbx_strand_id
1 'polypeptide(L)'
;MSTLTLTFKEAMSGHFALGAVNPAEGADMGRRNDTTLTMHAQVTIHDIDRFVTDPEHTGELTGSIDFAPLGMGIPASVGVFNLFKPSGDPDMTYMVYELGFQHGGRDYYLAATKKSRTTRGSTCGPTPPRSTPPCTRVATRAAR
;
A
#
# COMPACT_ATOMS: atom_id res chain seq x y z
N MET A 1 -18.00 22.96 -12.03
CA MET A 1 -16.70 22.78 -11.36
C MET A 1 -16.10 21.50 -11.91
N SER A 2 -14.94 21.55 -12.54
CA SER A 2 -14.29 20.35 -13.08
C SER A 2 -13.55 19.65 -11.94
N THR A 3 -13.94 18.42 -11.61
CA THR A 3 -13.21 17.57 -10.67
C THR A 3 -11.94 17.07 -11.35
N LEU A 4 -10.78 17.29 -10.74
CA LEU A 4 -9.51 16.81 -11.27
C LEU A 4 -9.36 15.32 -10.92
N THR A 5 -9.15 14.49 -11.94
CA THR A 5 -8.91 13.05 -11.79
C THR A 5 -7.42 12.74 -11.91
N LEU A 6 -6.89 11.97 -10.95
CA LEU A 6 -5.52 11.44 -10.98
C LEU A 6 -5.55 9.93 -11.15
N THR A 7 -4.75 9.41 -12.07
CA THR A 7 -4.51 7.97 -12.19
C THR A 7 -3.01 7.71 -12.22
N PHE A 8 -2.56 6.74 -11.43
CA PHE A 8 -1.15 6.33 -11.40
C PHE A 8 -1.03 4.82 -11.22
N LYS A 9 0.15 4.30 -11.58
CA LYS A 9 0.53 2.90 -11.38
C LYS A 9 1.71 2.83 -10.41
N GLU A 10 1.66 1.90 -9.48
CA GLU A 10 2.74 1.64 -8.52
C GLU A 10 2.92 0.14 -8.34
N ALA A 11 4.17 -0.30 -8.18
CA ALA A 11 4.49 -1.65 -7.76
C ALA A 11 5.06 -1.62 -6.35
N MET A 12 4.55 -2.48 -5.46
CA MET A 12 5.05 -2.63 -4.10
C MET A 12 5.44 -4.07 -3.84
N SER A 13 6.68 -4.28 -3.39
CA SER A 13 7.22 -5.60 -3.08
C SER A 13 7.69 -5.66 -1.64
N GLY A 14 7.50 -6.81 -1.00
CA GLY A 14 8.01 -7.06 0.33
C GLY A 14 7.96 -8.54 0.69
N HIS A 15 8.77 -8.92 1.68
CA HIS A 15 8.68 -10.25 2.26
C HIS A 15 7.30 -10.48 2.84
N PHE A 16 6.71 -11.63 2.52
CA PHE A 16 5.33 -11.93 2.86
C PHE A 16 5.14 -13.43 3.07
N ALA A 17 4.30 -13.79 4.05
CA ALA A 17 3.88 -15.16 4.29
C ALA A 17 2.40 -15.20 4.64
N LEU A 18 1.71 -16.26 4.19
CA LEU A 18 0.34 -16.54 4.57
C LEU A 18 0.27 -17.04 6.03
N GLY A 19 -0.83 -16.71 6.70
CA GLY A 19 -1.14 -17.24 8.04
C GLY A 19 -0.59 -16.44 9.21
N ALA A 20 0.27 -15.45 8.97
CA ALA A 20 0.73 -14.51 10.00
C ALA A 20 -0.43 -13.62 10.49
N VAL A 21 -0.44 -13.30 11.79
CA VAL A 21 -1.52 -12.48 12.37
C VAL A 21 -1.22 -10.99 12.36
N ASN A 22 0.05 -10.63 12.14
CA ASN A 22 0.47 -9.25 11.98
C ASN A 22 1.53 -9.09 10.88
N PRO A 23 1.70 -7.88 10.34
CA PRO A 23 2.62 -7.66 9.23
C PRO A 23 4.11 -7.91 9.51
N ALA A 24 4.56 -7.63 10.74
CA ALA A 24 5.97 -7.83 11.10
C ALA A 24 6.32 -9.32 11.10
N GLU A 25 5.46 -10.14 11.70
CA GLU A 25 5.56 -11.59 11.66
C GLU A 25 5.53 -12.13 10.23
N GLY A 26 4.62 -11.64 9.39
CA GLY A 26 4.55 -12.04 7.98
C GLY A 26 5.82 -11.73 7.20
N ALA A 27 6.42 -10.56 7.46
CA ALA A 27 7.69 -10.18 6.85
C ALA A 27 8.87 -11.04 7.36
N ASP A 28 8.89 -11.37 8.65
CA ASP A 28 9.93 -12.20 9.25
C ASP A 28 9.87 -13.64 8.73
N MET A 29 8.67 -14.22 8.67
CA MET A 29 8.42 -15.52 8.06
C MET A 29 8.78 -15.52 6.58
N GLY A 30 8.38 -14.46 5.85
CA GLY A 30 8.72 -14.29 4.44
C GLY A 30 10.22 -14.31 4.19
N ARG A 31 11.01 -13.63 5.05
CA ARG A 31 12.48 -13.65 5.01
C ARG A 31 13.06 -15.03 5.26
N ARG A 32 12.54 -15.76 6.25
CA ARG A 32 13.01 -17.12 6.58
C ARG A 32 12.73 -18.12 5.46
N ASN A 33 11.61 -17.93 4.76
CA ASN A 33 11.14 -18.83 3.70
C ASN A 33 11.49 -18.35 2.29
N ASP A 34 12.25 -17.26 2.17
CA ASP A 34 12.59 -16.58 0.91
C ASP A 34 11.37 -16.34 0.00
N THR A 35 10.28 -15.84 0.61
CA THR A 35 9.03 -15.55 -0.08
C THR A 35 8.76 -14.05 -0.12
N THR A 36 8.41 -13.58 -1.30
CA THR A 36 8.14 -12.17 -1.60
C THR A 36 6.81 -12.06 -2.32
N LEU A 37 5.99 -11.09 -1.91
CA LEU A 37 4.78 -10.70 -2.62
C LEU A 37 5.05 -9.37 -3.32
N THR A 38 4.67 -9.28 -4.58
CA THR A 38 4.63 -8.03 -5.35
C THR A 38 3.19 -7.74 -5.75
N MET A 39 2.74 -6.52 -5.45
CA MET A 39 1.44 -6.02 -5.90
C MET A 39 1.69 -4.94 -6.96
N HIS A 40 1.06 -5.10 -8.12
CA HIS A 40 1.01 -4.09 -9.17
C HIS A 40 -0.35 -3.41 -9.10
N ALA A 41 -0.40 -2.18 -8.61
CA ALA A 41 -1.63 -1.42 -8.47
C ALA A 41 -1.75 -0.33 -9.53
N GLN A 42 -2.97 -0.15 -10.00
CA GLN A 42 -3.45 1.05 -10.68
C GLN A 42 -4.48 1.71 -9.78
N VAL A 43 -4.19 2.94 -9.37
CA VAL A 43 -5.05 3.75 -8.51
C VAL A 43 -5.68 4.85 -9.33
N THR A 44 -6.98 5.06 -9.16
CA THR A 44 -7.75 6.14 -9.77
C THR A 44 -8.48 6.94 -8.69
N ILE A 45 -8.24 8.25 -8.66
CA ILE A 45 -8.87 9.20 -7.75
C ILE A 45 -9.68 10.16 -8.63
N HIS A 46 -11.00 10.08 -8.56
CA HIS A 46 -11.90 10.85 -9.43
C HIS A 46 -12.00 12.32 -9.04
N ASP A 47 -11.88 12.64 -7.75
CA ASP A 47 -11.97 13.99 -7.19
C ASP A 47 -10.83 14.22 -6.19
N ILE A 48 -9.73 14.79 -6.66
CA ILE A 48 -8.55 15.05 -5.82
C ILE A 48 -8.85 16.04 -4.69
N ASP A 49 -9.67 17.06 -4.95
CA ASP A 49 -9.98 18.08 -3.94
C ASP A 49 -10.71 17.44 -2.76
N ARG A 50 -11.70 16.59 -3.06
CA ARG A 50 -12.38 15.80 -2.04
C ARG A 50 -11.46 14.77 -1.40
N PHE A 51 -10.61 14.10 -2.17
CA PHE A 51 -9.65 13.11 -1.64
C PHE A 51 -8.68 13.68 -0.59
N VAL A 52 -8.26 14.93 -0.76
CA VAL A 52 -7.33 15.59 0.17
C VAL A 52 -8.05 16.16 1.40
N THR A 53 -9.32 16.52 1.27
CA THR A 53 -10.08 17.22 2.32
C THR A 53 -11.00 16.32 3.15
N ASP A 54 -11.48 15.21 2.58
CA ASP A 54 -12.38 14.23 3.20
C ASP A 54 -11.60 12.91 3.46
N PRO A 55 -11.20 12.62 4.70
CA PRO A 55 -10.46 11.40 5.05
C PRO A 55 -11.19 10.09 4.75
N GLU A 56 -12.51 10.15 4.57
CA GLU A 56 -13.35 9.00 4.22
C GLU A 56 -13.50 8.84 2.70
N HIS A 57 -13.02 9.80 1.89
CA HIS A 57 -13.02 9.68 0.44
C HIS A 57 -11.88 8.77 -0.02
N THR A 58 -12.24 7.61 -0.58
CA THR A 58 -11.28 6.62 -1.07
C THR A 58 -11.08 6.73 -2.58
N GLY A 59 -9.85 6.45 -3.04
CA GLY A 59 -9.57 6.16 -4.44
C GLY A 59 -9.91 4.71 -4.80
N GLU A 60 -10.18 4.47 -6.07
CA GLU A 60 -10.34 3.13 -6.64
C GLU A 60 -8.96 2.49 -6.84
N LEU A 61 -8.87 1.20 -6.58
CA LEU A 61 -7.65 0.44 -6.78
C LEU A 61 -7.97 -0.87 -7.51
N THR A 62 -7.23 -1.12 -8.58
CA THR A 62 -7.24 -2.39 -9.33
C THR A 62 -5.80 -2.85 -9.53
N GLY A 63 -5.58 -4.12 -9.83
CA GLY A 63 -4.21 -4.59 -9.99
C GLY A 63 -4.05 -6.07 -10.21
N SER A 64 -2.81 -6.51 -10.02
CA SER A 64 -2.44 -7.92 -9.98
C SER A 64 -1.46 -8.21 -8.85
N ILE A 65 -1.45 -9.46 -8.41
CA ILE A 65 -0.59 -9.96 -7.34
C ILE A 65 0.32 -11.05 -7.89
N ASP A 66 1.60 -10.89 -7.63
CA ASP A 66 2.65 -11.88 -7.84
C ASP A 66 3.07 -12.42 -6.48
N PHE A 67 2.81 -13.70 -6.23
CA PHE A 67 3.25 -14.39 -5.04
C PHE A 67 3.49 -15.85 -5.38
N ALA A 68 4.74 -16.22 -5.66
CA ALA A 68 5.09 -17.53 -6.22
C ALA A 68 4.40 -18.75 -5.56
N PRO A 69 4.17 -18.79 -4.22
CA PRO A 69 3.42 -19.89 -3.60
C PRO A 69 1.94 -20.00 -3.98
N LEU A 70 1.29 -18.93 -4.46
CA LEU A 70 -0.07 -18.94 -5.02
C LEU A 70 -0.07 -18.80 -6.54
N GLY A 71 0.94 -18.16 -7.13
CA GLY A 71 1.05 -17.93 -8.56
C GLY A 71 1.48 -16.51 -8.90
N MET A 72 1.52 -16.21 -10.19
CA MET A 72 1.92 -14.92 -10.74
C MET A 72 0.76 -14.31 -11.52
N GLY A 73 0.63 -12.99 -11.49
CA GLY A 73 -0.38 -12.25 -12.23
C GLY A 73 -1.82 -12.51 -11.77
N ILE A 74 -2.02 -12.82 -10.48
CA ILE A 74 -3.36 -13.08 -9.92
C ILE A 74 -4.18 -11.77 -9.99
N PRO A 75 -5.32 -11.74 -10.69
CA PRO A 75 -6.08 -10.50 -10.88
C PRO A 75 -6.75 -10.06 -9.58
N ALA A 76 -6.65 -8.77 -9.27
CA ALA A 76 -7.27 -8.13 -8.13
C ALA A 76 -8.07 -6.93 -8.64
N SER A 77 -9.34 -7.18 -9.01
CA SER A 77 -10.16 -6.22 -9.75
C SER A 77 -10.96 -5.25 -8.88
N VAL A 78 -11.00 -5.45 -7.57
CA VAL A 78 -11.75 -4.61 -6.64
C VAL A 78 -10.89 -4.29 -5.42
N GLY A 79 -10.67 -3.00 -5.19
CA GLY A 79 -9.90 -2.51 -4.06
C GLY A 79 -10.10 -1.03 -3.82
N VAL A 80 -9.62 -0.58 -2.67
CA VAL A 80 -9.69 0.81 -2.24
C VAL A 80 -8.29 1.31 -1.87
N PHE A 81 -8.10 2.60 -2.11
CA PHE A 81 -6.90 3.34 -1.73
C PHE A 81 -7.28 4.50 -0.81
N ASN A 82 -6.60 4.66 0.32
CA ASN A 82 -6.82 5.78 1.23
C ASN A 82 -5.49 6.35 1.74
N LEU A 83 -5.34 7.68 1.73
CA LEU A 83 -4.11 8.37 2.07
C LEU A 83 -4.06 8.89 3.52
N PHE A 84 -5.16 8.94 4.27
CA PHE A 84 -5.20 9.67 5.55
C PHE A 84 -5.80 8.88 6.71
N LYS A 85 -5.32 7.65 6.97
CA LYS A 85 -5.65 7.01 8.25
C LYS A 85 -4.78 7.63 9.37
N PRO A 86 -5.39 8.16 10.46
CA PRO A 86 -4.65 8.71 11.58
C PRO A 86 -3.70 7.64 12.13
N SER A 87 -2.41 7.94 12.15
CA SER A 87 -1.41 6.98 12.61
C SER A 87 -1.21 6.99 14.13
N GLY A 88 -1.85 7.93 14.82
CA GLY A 88 -1.57 8.29 16.22
C GLY A 88 -0.36 9.22 16.39
N ASP A 89 0.44 9.42 15.34
CA ASP A 89 1.58 10.34 15.28
C ASP A 89 1.26 11.50 14.32
N PRO A 90 1.34 12.77 14.76
CA PRO A 90 0.99 13.93 13.94
C PRO A 90 1.92 14.15 12.73
N ASP A 91 3.11 13.53 12.70
CA ASP A 91 4.07 13.64 11.60
C ASP A 91 4.11 12.36 10.74
N MET A 92 3.24 11.38 11.00
CA MET A 92 3.16 10.14 10.23
C MET A 92 1.76 9.93 9.67
N THR A 93 1.71 9.59 8.38
CA THR A 93 0.47 9.27 7.68
C THR A 93 0.57 7.86 7.10
N TYR A 94 -0.52 7.10 7.19
CA TYR A 94 -0.62 5.79 6.55
C TYR A 94 -1.29 5.92 5.18
N MET A 95 -0.60 5.45 4.15
CA MET A 95 -1.20 5.14 2.86
C MET A 95 -1.63 3.68 2.88
N VAL A 96 -2.94 3.43 2.77
CA VAL A 96 -3.55 2.10 2.87
C VAL A 96 -4.04 1.66 1.50
N TYR A 97 -3.71 0.44 1.13
CA TYR A 97 -4.06 -0.23 -0.11
C TYR A 97 -4.77 -1.52 0.25
N GLU A 98 -6.03 -1.66 -0.12
CA GLU A 98 -6.83 -2.84 0.21
C GLU A 98 -7.34 -3.48 -1.07
N LEU A 99 -7.12 -4.78 -1.22
CA LEU A 99 -7.48 -5.55 -2.40
C LEU A 99 -8.19 -6.84 -2.02
N GLY A 100 -9.33 -7.09 -2.66
CA GLY A 100 -9.93 -8.40 -2.74
C GLY A 100 -9.48 -9.13 -4.01
N PHE A 101 -9.13 -10.40 -3.90
CA PHE A 101 -8.82 -11.23 -5.06
C PHE A 101 -9.28 -12.67 -4.84
N GLN A 102 -9.60 -13.36 -5.94
CA GLN A 102 -9.97 -14.76 -5.92
C GLN A 102 -8.85 -15.62 -6.49
N HIS A 103 -8.56 -16.74 -5.84
CA HIS A 103 -7.61 -17.71 -6.35
C HIS A 103 -8.00 -19.13 -5.93
N GLY A 104 -8.06 -20.06 -6.89
CA GLY A 104 -8.39 -21.46 -6.62
C GLY A 104 -9.76 -21.67 -5.95
N GLY A 105 -10.76 -20.86 -6.30
CA GLY A 105 -12.10 -20.92 -5.71
C GLY A 105 -12.20 -20.38 -4.29
N ARG A 106 -11.19 -19.66 -3.81
CA ARG A 106 -11.16 -19.03 -2.48
C ARG A 106 -10.98 -17.53 -2.61
N ASP A 107 -11.70 -16.79 -1.77
CA ASP A 107 -11.52 -15.35 -1.60
C ASP A 107 -10.33 -15.07 -0.69
N TYR A 108 -9.54 -14.06 -1.06
CA TYR A 108 -8.42 -13.54 -0.30
C TYR A 108 -8.52 -12.03 -0.19
N TYR A 109 -7.98 -11.52 0.91
CA TYR A 109 -7.90 -10.10 1.18
C TYR A 109 -6.47 -9.70 1.52
N LEU A 110 -5.99 -8.65 0.84
CA LEU A 110 -4.67 -8.06 1.02
C LEU A 110 -4.83 -6.61 1.46
N ALA A 111 -4.47 -6.29 2.70
CA ALA A 111 -4.31 -4.90 3.14
C ALA A 111 -2.83 -4.59 3.29
N ALA A 112 -2.31 -3.62 2.54
CA ALA A 112 -0.94 -3.12 2.64
C ALA A 112 -0.94 -1.67 3.14
N THR A 113 -0.07 -1.36 4.10
CA THR A 113 0.15 0.03 4.54
C THR A 113 1.58 0.47 4.24
N LYS A 114 1.72 1.66 3.67
CA LYS A 114 2.99 2.37 3.50
C LYS A 114 3.01 3.54 4.49
N LYS A 115 4.10 3.66 5.24
CA LYS A 115 4.32 4.79 6.16
C LYS A 115 4.92 5.96 5.39
N SER A 116 4.24 7.09 5.35
CA SER A 116 4.80 8.36 4.89
C SER A 116 5.08 9.25 6.09
N ARG A 117 6.24 9.90 6.10
CA ARG A 117 6.58 10.92 7.10
C ARG A 117 6.30 12.29 6.49
N THR A 118 5.48 13.06 7.15
CA THR A 118 5.25 14.47 6.78
C THR A 118 6.38 15.29 7.37
N THR A 119 7.29 15.78 6.53
CA THR A 119 8.21 16.83 6.94
C THR A 119 7.49 18.17 6.87
N ARG A 120 7.21 18.82 8.01
CA ARG A 120 6.81 20.24 8.00
C ARG A 120 7.93 21.06 7.38
N GLY A 121 7.56 22.04 6.55
CA GLY A 121 8.42 22.77 5.64
C GLY A 121 9.85 22.98 6.14
N SER A 122 10.82 22.41 5.44
CA SER A 122 12.20 22.86 5.52
C SER A 122 12.23 24.28 4.94
N THR A 123 12.41 25.29 5.78
CA THR A 123 13.11 26.51 5.34
C THR A 123 14.35 26.07 4.58
N CYS A 124 14.48 26.53 3.33
CA CYS A 124 15.57 26.20 2.45
C CYS A 124 16.90 26.61 3.10
N GLY A 125 17.55 25.65 3.75
CA GLY A 125 18.92 25.74 4.29
C GLY A 125 19.80 24.74 3.54
N PRO A 126 21.12 24.97 3.47
CA PRO A 126 21.99 24.25 2.54
C PRO A 126 21.99 22.74 2.82
N THR A 127 21.73 21.99 1.75
CA THR A 127 21.45 20.56 1.70
C THR A 127 22.61 19.70 2.25
N PRO A 128 22.39 18.77 3.20
CA PRO A 128 23.31 17.66 3.45
C PRO A 128 23.06 16.48 2.48
N PRO A 129 24.07 15.63 2.23
CA PRO A 129 24.03 14.63 1.15
C PRO A 129 22.97 13.54 1.35
N ARG A 130 22.16 13.31 0.31
CA ARG A 130 21.17 12.22 0.20
C ARG A 130 21.85 10.89 -0.11
N SER A 131 21.88 9.98 0.86
CA SER A 131 22.14 8.55 0.59
C SER A 131 21.36 7.60 1.48
N THR A 132 20.15 7.97 1.92
CA THR A 132 19.26 7.01 2.60
C THR A 132 17.94 6.90 1.85
N PRO A 133 17.60 5.74 1.23
CA PRO A 133 16.28 5.52 0.67
C PRO A 133 15.23 5.52 1.80
N PRO A 134 14.01 6.02 1.56
CA PRO A 134 12.93 5.91 2.54
C PRO A 134 12.69 4.44 2.87
N CYS A 135 12.74 4.10 4.14
CA CYS A 135 12.52 2.74 4.63
C CYS A 135 11.04 2.39 4.43
N THR A 136 10.71 1.84 3.26
CA THR A 136 9.39 1.29 2.94
C THR A 136 9.17 0.04 3.79
N ARG A 137 8.45 0.16 4.91
CA ARG A 137 7.86 -0.99 5.58
C ARG A 137 6.46 -1.20 5.03
N VAL A 138 6.30 -2.21 4.18
CA VAL A 138 4.99 -2.73 3.75
C VAL A 138 4.42 -3.47 4.95
N ALA A 139 3.35 -2.95 5.55
CA ALA A 139 2.63 -3.68 6.57
C ALA A 139 1.44 -4.38 5.90
N THR A 140 1.59 -5.67 5.59
CA THR A 140 0.54 -6.48 4.97
C THR A 140 -0.28 -7.22 6.03
N ARG A 141 -1.57 -6.92 6.20
CA ARG A 141 -2.52 -7.74 6.97
C ARG A 141 -3.34 -8.57 5.98
N ALA A 142 -3.08 -9.88 5.94
CA ALA A 142 -4.00 -10.82 5.34
C ALA A 142 -5.05 -11.17 6.40
N ALA A 143 -6.28 -10.69 6.23
CA ALA A 143 -7.40 -11.18 7.04
C ALA A 143 -7.87 -12.52 6.45
N ARG A 144 -8.14 -13.48 7.34
CA ARG A 144 -8.70 -14.80 7.01
C ARG A 144 -10.17 -14.70 6.63
#